data_AF-A0A8X7ZVS7-F1
#
_entry.id   AF-A0A8X7ZVS7-F1
#
_cell.length_a   1.000
_cell.length_b   1.000
_cell.length_c   1.000
_cell.angle_alpha   90.00
_cell.angle_beta   90.00
_cell.angle_gamma   90.00
#
_symmetry.space_group_name_H-M   'P 1'
#
loop_
_entity.id
_entity.type
_entity.pdbx_description
1 polymer ?
#
loop_
_entity_poly.entity_id
_entity_poly.type
_entity_poly.pdbx_seq_one_letter_code
_entity_poly.pdbx_strand_id
1 'polypeptide(L)'
;MARVLLLLALCVLPALVRAARPARNPFVVQGSVYCDTCLAGFETSKTTNIAGAKVRLECKDRKTQDLVYSKEGTTDSTGKYTITVDEDHEDQICDCMLVSSPRKDCRSPSAGRDRARVILTNDNGLVSTTRYANAMGFMAAQPMSGCTELLRLYQEYED
;
A
#
# COMPACT_ATOMS: atom_id res chain seq x y z
N MET A 1 -15.87 38.34 31.18
CA MET A 1 -15.59 38.49 29.73
C MET A 1 -14.13 38.19 29.40
N ALA A 2 -13.16 39.03 29.81
CA ALA A 2 -11.74 38.84 29.45
C ALA A 2 -11.14 37.49 29.89
N ARG A 3 -11.43 37.01 31.10
CA ARG A 3 -10.94 35.70 31.60
C ARG A 3 -11.51 34.49 30.85
N VAL A 4 -12.77 34.59 30.41
CA VAL A 4 -13.44 33.54 29.62
C VAL A 4 -12.91 33.51 28.20
N LEU A 5 -12.69 34.70 27.59
CA LEU A 5 -12.05 34.83 26.29
C LEU A 5 -10.59 34.33 26.31
N LEU A 6 -9.86 34.58 27.40
CA LEU A 6 -8.49 34.08 27.57
C LEU A 6 -8.45 32.55 27.70
N LEU A 7 -9.38 31.95 28.45
CA LEU A 7 -9.52 30.49 28.56
C LEU A 7 -9.91 29.85 27.22
N LEU A 8 -10.86 30.44 26.50
CA LEU A 8 -11.23 29.99 25.15
C LEU A 8 -10.04 30.08 24.19
N ALA A 9 -9.30 31.19 24.21
CA ALA A 9 -8.08 31.33 23.40
C ALA A 9 -7.04 30.25 23.78
N LEU A 10 -6.80 30.01 25.06
CA LEU A 10 -5.82 29.03 25.53
C LEU A 10 -6.20 27.59 25.16
N CYS A 11 -7.49 27.27 25.12
CA CYS A 11 -7.97 25.92 24.77
C CYS A 11 -8.12 25.71 23.26
N VAL A 12 -8.56 26.73 22.52
CA VAL A 12 -8.94 26.59 21.10
C VAL A 12 -7.76 26.87 20.17
N LEU A 13 -6.87 27.81 20.50
CA LEU A 13 -5.71 28.13 19.65
C LEU A 13 -4.76 26.94 19.45
N PRO A 14 -4.42 26.12 20.47
CA PRO A 14 -3.57 24.95 20.26
C PRO A 14 -4.21 23.90 19.36
N ALA A 15 -5.53 23.70 19.46
CA ALA A 15 -6.27 22.76 18.61
C ALA A 15 -6.27 23.22 17.14
N LEU A 16 -6.50 24.51 16.89
CA LEU A 16 -6.44 25.09 15.54
C LEU A 16 -5.03 25.04 14.94
N VAL A 17 -3.99 25.32 15.72
CA VAL A 17 -2.60 25.23 15.27
C VAL A 17 -2.19 23.81 14.92
N ARG A 18 -2.72 22.81 15.65
CA ARG A 18 -2.47 21.38 15.38
C ARG A 18 -3.19 20.93 14.11
N ALA A 19 -4.41 21.41 13.85
CA ALA A 19 -5.16 21.11 12.63
C ALA A 19 -4.59 21.80 11.36
N ALA A 20 -3.96 22.98 11.51
CA ALA A 20 -3.45 23.77 10.38
C ALA A 20 -2.03 23.42 9.95
N ARG A 21 -1.31 22.56 10.68
CA ARG A 21 0.06 22.14 10.34
C ARG A 21 0.02 20.77 9.67
N PRO A 22 0.48 20.64 8.41
CA PRO A 22 0.79 19.34 7.84
C PRO A 22 1.71 18.56 8.79
N ALA A 23 1.55 17.23 8.87
CA ALA A 23 2.48 16.41 9.63
C ALA A 23 3.92 16.76 9.20
N ARG A 24 4.78 17.13 10.16
CA ARG A 24 6.15 17.57 9.85
C ARG A 24 6.95 16.51 9.08
N ASN A 25 6.58 15.24 9.22
CA ASN A 25 7.15 14.10 8.53
C ASN A 25 6.01 13.21 8.00
N PRO A 26 5.63 13.34 6.73
CA PRO A 26 4.61 12.46 6.16
C PRO A 26 5.11 11.02 6.08
N PHE A 27 4.17 10.07 6.09
CA PHE A 27 4.48 8.70 5.75
C PHE A 27 4.75 8.57 4.25
N VAL A 28 5.70 7.71 3.91
CA VAL A 28 6.04 7.36 2.53
C VAL A 28 5.78 5.88 2.35
N VAL A 29 4.68 5.54 1.69
CA VAL A 29 4.33 4.14 1.39
C VAL A 29 4.99 3.74 0.09
N GLN A 30 5.82 2.70 0.13
CA GLN A 30 6.52 2.15 -1.04
C GLN A 30 6.14 0.70 -1.24
N GLY A 31 5.94 0.30 -2.49
CA GLY A 31 5.69 -1.08 -2.86
C GLY A 31 5.97 -1.33 -4.32
N SER A 32 5.74 -2.54 -4.78
CA SER A 32 5.89 -2.94 -6.18
C SER A 32 4.68 -3.69 -6.68
N VAL A 33 4.48 -3.64 -8.00
CA VAL A 33 3.49 -4.45 -8.70
C VAL A 33 4.20 -5.33 -9.72
N TYR A 34 3.88 -6.61 -9.68
CA TYR A 34 4.46 -7.61 -10.55
C TYR A 34 3.41 -8.39 -11.34
N CYS A 35 3.88 -9.05 -12.39
CA CYS A 35 3.16 -10.03 -13.16
C CYS A 35 3.64 -11.42 -12.76
N ASP A 36 2.72 -12.21 -12.21
CA ASP A 36 2.87 -13.64 -11.99
C ASP A 36 2.73 -14.36 -13.34
N THR A 37 3.87 -14.54 -13.99
CA THR A 37 3.98 -15.14 -15.33
C THR A 37 3.79 -16.66 -15.30
N CYS A 38 3.83 -17.29 -14.13
CA CYS A 38 3.71 -18.73 -13.96
C CYS A 38 2.44 -19.17 -13.25
N LEU A 39 1.58 -18.24 -12.85
CA LEU A 39 0.37 -18.53 -12.06
C LEU A 39 0.71 -19.26 -10.75
N ALA A 40 1.85 -18.91 -10.16
CA ALA A 40 2.37 -19.54 -8.96
C ALA A 40 1.69 -19.03 -7.67
N GLY A 41 1.12 -17.83 -7.68
CA GLY A 41 0.58 -17.15 -6.49
C GLY A 41 1.65 -16.45 -5.63
N PHE A 42 2.89 -16.40 -6.10
CA PHE A 42 4.03 -15.73 -5.45
C PHE A 42 5.08 -15.31 -6.49
N GLU A 43 6.06 -14.51 -6.07
CA GLU A 43 7.16 -14.07 -6.93
C GLU A 43 8.15 -15.20 -7.21
N THR A 44 8.47 -15.42 -8.49
CA THR A 44 9.45 -16.42 -8.93
C THR A 44 10.56 -15.75 -9.74
N SER A 45 11.59 -16.50 -10.14
CA SER A 45 12.63 -16.01 -11.05
C SER A 45 12.11 -15.59 -12.44
N LYS A 46 10.88 -15.98 -12.82
CA LYS A 46 10.22 -15.57 -14.07
C LYS A 46 9.26 -14.39 -13.90
N THR A 47 9.06 -13.90 -12.67
CA THR A 47 8.21 -12.74 -12.41
C THR A 47 8.75 -11.51 -13.12
N THR A 48 7.85 -10.67 -13.64
CA THR A 48 8.21 -9.40 -14.29
C THR A 48 7.50 -8.23 -13.64
N ASN A 49 8.20 -7.12 -13.41
CA ASN A 49 7.59 -5.91 -12.86
C ASN A 49 6.65 -5.24 -13.87
N ILE A 50 5.60 -4.57 -13.38
CA ILE A 50 4.62 -3.88 -14.21
C ILE A 50 4.76 -2.38 -14.00
N ALA A 51 5.32 -1.68 -15.00
CA ALA A 51 5.30 -0.23 -15.07
C ALA A 51 3.90 0.30 -15.44
N GLY A 52 3.49 1.43 -14.88
CA GLY A 52 2.20 2.07 -15.16
C GLY A 52 0.97 1.36 -14.56
N ALA A 53 1.16 0.39 -13.66
CA ALA A 53 0.08 -0.20 -12.89
C ALA A 53 -0.50 0.84 -11.91
N LYS A 54 -1.83 0.90 -11.82
CA LYS A 54 -2.52 1.73 -10.84
C LYS A 54 -2.76 0.95 -9.56
N VAL A 55 -2.45 1.59 -8.45
CA VAL A 55 -2.71 1.10 -7.10
C VAL A 55 -3.49 2.15 -6.31
N ARG A 56 -4.10 1.74 -5.22
CA ARG A 56 -4.79 2.63 -4.29
C ARG A 56 -4.49 2.25 -2.87
N LEU A 57 -4.08 3.22 -2.07
CA LEU A 57 -4.06 3.10 -0.62
C LEU A 57 -5.45 3.47 -0.11
N GLU A 58 -6.08 2.58 0.66
CA GLU A 58 -7.32 2.84 1.36
C GLU A 58 -7.12 2.60 2.85
N CYS A 59 -7.59 3.52 3.69
CA CYS A 59 -7.72 3.29 5.12
C CYS A 59 -9.20 3.25 5.50
N LYS A 60 -9.54 2.27 6.35
CA LYS A 60 -10.89 2.07 6.86
C LYS A 60 -10.93 2.18 8.37
N ASP A 61 -11.99 2.77 8.89
CA ASP A 61 -12.26 2.73 10.32
C ASP A 61 -12.35 1.28 10.80
N ARG A 62 -11.66 0.98 11.89
CA ARG A 62 -11.50 -0.40 12.36
C ARG A 62 -12.81 -1.06 12.77
N LYS A 63 -13.77 -0.29 13.31
CA LYS A 63 -15.02 -0.81 13.87
C LYS A 63 -16.14 -0.86 12.85
N THR A 64 -16.32 0.24 12.12
CA THR A 64 -17.40 0.43 11.15
C THR A 64 -17.06 -0.12 9.77
N GLN A 65 -15.75 -0.26 9.45
CA GLN A 65 -15.24 -0.60 8.12
C GLN A 65 -15.51 0.49 7.06
N ASP A 66 -15.90 1.69 7.48
CA ASP A 66 -16.13 2.82 6.58
C ASP A 66 -14.79 3.32 6.01
N LEU A 67 -14.79 3.66 4.72
CA LEU A 67 -13.64 4.27 4.06
C LEU A 67 -13.45 5.70 4.58
N VAL A 68 -12.29 5.95 5.20
CA VAL A 68 -11.95 7.25 5.79
C VAL A 68 -10.84 7.97 5.04
N TYR A 69 -10.06 7.24 4.24
CA TYR A 69 -8.98 7.80 3.44
C TYR A 69 -8.77 6.99 2.16
N SER A 70 -8.47 7.68 1.06
CA SER A 70 -8.10 7.04 -0.19
C SER A 70 -7.12 7.89 -0.99
N LYS A 71 -6.06 7.27 -1.52
CA LYS A 71 -5.10 7.92 -2.41
C LYS A 71 -4.58 6.96 -3.47
N GLU A 72 -4.62 7.37 -4.73
CA GLU A 72 -4.10 6.59 -5.84
C GLU A 72 -2.58 6.77 -6.01
N GLY A 73 -1.94 5.72 -6.52
CA GLY A 73 -0.56 5.71 -6.95
C GLY A 73 -0.42 5.02 -8.31
N THR A 74 0.69 5.27 -9.00
CA THR A 74 1.03 4.58 -10.24
C THR A 74 2.47 4.11 -10.16
N THR A 75 2.74 2.90 -10.66
CA THR A 75 4.11 2.38 -10.68
C THR A 75 4.97 3.07 -11.73
N ASP A 76 6.23 3.31 -11.37
CA ASP A 76 7.26 3.83 -12.26
C ASP A 76 7.78 2.78 -13.25
N SER A 77 8.81 3.12 -14.02
CA SER A 77 9.44 2.24 -15.00
C SER A 77 10.03 0.95 -14.41
N THR A 78 10.29 0.90 -13.11
CA THR A 78 10.79 -0.28 -12.40
C THR A 78 9.67 -1.12 -11.80
N GLY A 79 8.41 -0.69 -11.94
CA GLY A 79 7.23 -1.32 -11.35
C GLY A 79 7.03 -1.00 -9.88
N LYS A 80 7.68 0.06 -9.36
CA LYS A 80 7.55 0.50 -7.97
C LYS A 80 6.64 1.71 -7.87
N TYR A 81 5.84 1.80 -6.81
CA TYR A 81 5.02 2.98 -6.53
C TYR A 81 5.47 3.63 -5.22
N THR A 82 5.22 4.94 -5.11
CA THR A 82 5.40 5.70 -3.88
C THR A 82 4.16 6.56 -3.64
N ILE A 83 3.58 6.49 -2.44
CA ILE A 83 2.42 7.29 -2.02
C ILE A 83 2.78 8.02 -0.72
N THR A 84 2.72 9.35 -0.74
CA THR A 84 2.91 10.19 0.45
C THR A 84 1.59 10.36 1.20
N VAL A 85 1.60 10.23 2.53
CA VAL A 85 0.42 10.38 3.39
C VAL A 85 0.75 11.34 4.52
N ASP A 86 0.00 12.46 4.59
CA ASP A 86 0.25 13.55 5.53
C ASP A 86 -0.53 13.41 6.86
N GLU A 87 -1.27 12.30 7.02
CA GLU A 87 -2.16 12.00 8.16
C GLU A 87 -1.63 10.79 8.96
N ASP A 88 -1.81 10.85 10.29
CA ASP A 88 -1.67 9.68 11.16
C ASP A 88 -3.02 8.98 11.23
N HIS A 89 -3.07 7.74 10.76
CA HIS A 89 -4.28 6.93 10.66
C HIS A 89 -4.49 6.05 11.91
N GLU A 90 -3.72 6.24 12.99
CA GLU A 90 -3.93 5.63 14.31
C GLU A 90 -4.18 4.10 14.24
N ASP A 91 -5.37 3.64 14.64
CA ASP A 91 -5.76 2.23 14.66
C ASP A 91 -6.56 1.78 13.42
N GLN A 92 -6.68 2.65 12.40
CA GLN A 92 -7.37 2.36 11.15
C GLN A 92 -6.66 1.26 10.36
N ILE A 93 -7.43 0.54 9.54
CA ILE A 93 -6.93 -0.54 8.71
C ILE A 93 -6.57 0.03 7.34
N CYS A 94 -5.27 0.17 7.08
CA CYS A 94 -4.75 0.69 5.82
C CYS A 94 -4.17 -0.41 4.93
N ASP A 95 -4.73 -0.56 3.72
CA ASP A 95 -4.28 -1.53 2.73
C ASP A 95 -3.97 -0.82 1.40
N CYS A 96 -2.82 -1.12 0.80
CA CYS A 96 -2.59 -0.89 -0.61
C CYS A 96 -3.33 -1.98 -1.40
N MET A 97 -3.97 -1.62 -2.51
CA MET A 97 -4.72 -2.52 -3.36
C MET A 97 -4.41 -2.30 -4.83
N LEU A 98 -4.46 -3.36 -5.62
CA LEU A 98 -4.38 -3.29 -7.08
C LEU A 98 -5.66 -2.69 -7.66
N VAL A 99 -5.51 -1.74 -8.59
CA VAL A 99 -6.64 -1.13 -9.31
C VAL A 99 -6.67 -1.59 -10.76
N SER A 100 -5.56 -1.43 -11.48
CA SER A 100 -5.50 -1.85 -12.89
C SER A 100 -4.07 -2.05 -13.38
N SER A 101 -3.89 -2.96 -14.33
CA SER A 101 -2.65 -3.16 -15.07
C SER A 101 -2.77 -2.59 -16.50
N PRO A 102 -1.73 -1.92 -17.03
CA PRO A 102 -1.68 -1.53 -18.44
C PRO A 102 -1.40 -2.71 -19.38
N ARG A 103 -0.94 -3.85 -18.85
CA ARG A 103 -0.63 -5.06 -19.61
C ARG A 103 -1.89 -5.90 -19.84
N LYS A 104 -2.29 -6.05 -21.11
CA LYS A 104 -3.49 -6.85 -21.49
C LYS A 104 -3.35 -8.34 -21.16
N ASP A 105 -2.12 -8.84 -21.21
CA ASP A 105 -1.73 -10.22 -20.92
C ASP A 105 -1.57 -10.49 -19.42
N CYS A 106 -1.62 -9.47 -18.55
CA CYS A 106 -1.39 -9.62 -17.12
C CYS A 106 -2.16 -8.57 -16.30
N ARG A 107 -3.46 -8.81 -16.09
CA ARG A 107 -4.41 -7.81 -15.55
C ARG A 107 -5.41 -8.34 -14.52
N SER A 108 -5.46 -9.64 -14.27
CA SER A 108 -6.34 -10.21 -13.24
C SER A 108 -5.60 -10.22 -11.91
N PRO A 109 -6.09 -9.55 -10.85
CA PRO A 109 -5.42 -9.58 -9.55
C PRO A 109 -5.24 -11.03 -9.06
N SER A 110 -4.05 -11.36 -8.60
CA SER A 110 -3.74 -12.67 -8.03
C SER A 110 -4.39 -12.80 -6.65
N ALA A 111 -5.09 -13.92 -6.41
CA ALA A 111 -5.81 -14.14 -5.16
C ALA A 111 -4.83 -14.13 -3.98
N GLY A 112 -5.11 -13.31 -2.95
CA GLY A 112 -4.24 -13.16 -1.78
C GLY A 112 -3.00 -12.28 -2.01
N ARG A 113 -2.81 -11.77 -3.23
CA ARG A 113 -1.75 -10.81 -3.59
C ARG A 113 -2.32 -9.54 -4.25
N ASP A 114 -3.64 -9.34 -4.16
CA ASP A 114 -4.36 -8.17 -4.63
C ASP A 114 -4.24 -6.97 -3.69
N ARG A 115 -3.78 -7.20 -2.46
CA ARG A 115 -3.63 -6.19 -1.41
C ARG A 115 -2.41 -6.43 -0.51
N ALA A 116 -1.93 -5.37 0.10
CA ALA A 116 -0.86 -5.39 1.08
C ALA A 116 -1.13 -4.38 2.21
N ARG A 117 -1.12 -4.85 3.46
CA ARG A 117 -1.34 -4.02 4.65
C ARG A 117 -0.14 -3.16 4.98
N VAL A 118 -0.39 -1.91 5.36
CA VAL A 118 0.62 -0.99 5.90
C VAL A 118 0.13 -0.34 7.19
N ILE A 119 1.07 0.01 8.08
CA ILE A 119 0.77 0.66 9.36
C ILE A 119 1.08 2.15 9.24
N LEU A 120 0.07 2.99 9.30
CA LEU A 120 0.20 4.44 9.13
C LEU A 120 -0.03 5.20 10.44
N THR A 121 0.70 4.80 11.47
CA THR A 121 0.77 5.52 12.74
C THR A 121 2.20 5.68 13.23
N ASN A 122 2.47 6.73 13.99
CA ASN A 122 3.72 6.94 14.71
C ASN A 122 3.72 6.25 16.08
N ASP A 123 2.56 5.81 16.60
CA ASP A 123 2.44 5.10 17.87
C ASP A 123 2.70 3.58 17.72
N ASN A 124 3.86 3.25 17.13
CA ASN A 124 4.25 1.86 16.87
C ASN A 124 5.73 1.58 17.14
N GLY A 125 6.46 2.51 17.75
CA GLY A 125 7.88 2.37 18.08
C GLY A 125 8.84 2.41 16.87
N LEU A 126 8.36 2.72 15.66
CA LEU A 126 9.21 2.84 14.47
C LEU A 126 9.68 4.29 14.30
N VAL A 127 11.00 4.47 14.14
CA VAL A 127 11.61 5.79 13.90
C VAL A 127 11.36 6.29 12.47
N SER A 128 11.30 5.36 11.51
CA SER A 128 11.08 5.68 10.09
C SER A 128 9.61 5.91 9.78
N THR A 129 9.32 6.91 8.94
CA THR A 129 7.99 7.12 8.34
C THR A 129 7.82 6.43 6.98
N THR A 130 8.85 5.74 6.48
CA THR A 130 8.71 4.89 5.29
C THR A 130 8.04 3.57 5.67
N ARG A 131 6.99 3.20 4.94
CA ARG A 131 6.27 1.93 5.09
C ARG A 131 6.39 1.12 3.81
N TYR A 132 6.90 -0.09 3.91
CA TYR A 132 7.03 -1.00 2.77
C TYR A 132 5.80 -1.92 2.72
N ALA A 133 5.03 -1.81 1.64
CA ALA A 133 3.98 -2.74 1.31
C ALA A 133 4.59 -3.97 0.62
N ASN A 134 4.06 -5.16 0.93
CA ASN A 134 4.40 -6.38 0.18
C ASN A 134 4.09 -6.19 -1.31
N ALA A 135 4.88 -6.84 -2.17
CA ALA A 135 4.64 -6.81 -3.60
C ALA A 135 3.26 -7.40 -3.93
N MET A 136 2.50 -6.70 -4.77
CA MET A 136 1.18 -7.12 -5.22
C MET A 136 1.24 -7.65 -6.65
N GLY A 137 0.49 -8.70 -6.94
CA GLY A 137 0.61 -9.46 -8.18
C GLY A 137 -0.65 -9.42 -9.04
N PHE A 138 -0.50 -9.11 -10.33
CA PHE A 138 -1.46 -9.53 -11.35
C PHE A 138 -1.04 -10.88 -11.93
N MET A 139 -1.99 -11.71 -12.35
CA MET A 139 -1.75 -12.99 -13.01
C MET A 139 -1.73 -12.81 -14.52
N ALA A 140 -0.81 -13.54 -15.16
CA ALA A 140 -0.80 -13.67 -16.61
C ALA A 140 -2.07 -14.38 -17.12
N ALA A 141 -2.43 -14.16 -18.38
CA ALA A 141 -3.56 -14.86 -19.00
C ALA A 141 -3.26 -16.35 -19.23
N GLN A 142 -1.99 -16.70 -19.45
CA GLN A 142 -1.48 -18.04 -19.67
C GLN A 142 -0.06 -18.14 -19.08
N PRO A 143 0.36 -19.32 -18.58
CA PRO A 143 1.70 -19.50 -18.04
C PRO A 143 2.77 -19.36 -19.14
N MET A 144 3.91 -18.76 -18.80
CA MET A 144 5.06 -18.67 -19.69
C MET A 144 5.72 -20.03 -19.91
N SER A 145 6.43 -20.20 -21.02
CA SER A 145 7.29 -21.36 -21.24
C SER A 145 8.28 -21.53 -20.08
N GLY A 146 8.56 -22.79 -19.71
CA GLY A 146 9.49 -23.11 -18.62
C GLY A 146 8.91 -22.99 -17.21
N CYS A 147 7.62 -22.65 -17.04
CA CYS A 147 7.01 -22.54 -15.72
C CYS A 147 6.82 -23.91 -15.05
N THR A 148 6.54 -24.97 -15.82
CA THR A 148 6.41 -26.34 -15.28
C THR A 148 7.70 -26.81 -14.63
N GLU A 149 8.84 -26.63 -15.32
CA GLU A 149 10.16 -26.99 -14.81
C GLU A 149 10.54 -26.14 -13.60
N LEU A 150 10.23 -24.84 -13.64
CA LEU A 150 10.48 -23.94 -12.52
C LEU A 150 9.68 -24.34 -11.27
N LEU A 151 8.40 -24.67 -11.42
CA LEU A 151 7.54 -25.05 -10.30
C LEU A 151 7.94 -26.39 -9.68
N ARG A 152 8.48 -27.33 -10.46
CA ARG A 152 9.04 -28.57 -9.92
C ARG A 152 10.19 -28.31 -8.94
N LEU A 153 11.05 -27.34 -9.23
CA LEU A 153 12.14 -26.98 -8.31
C LEU A 153 11.62 -26.56 -6.94
N TYR A 154 10.46 -25.90 -6.86
CA TYR A 154 9.87 -25.51 -5.58
C TYR A 154 9.21 -26.68 -4.84
N GLN A 155 8.69 -27.69 -5.56
CA GLN A 155 8.10 -28.89 -4.96
C GLN A 155 9.17 -29.80 -4.34
N GLU A 156 10.34 -29.90 -4.96
CA GLU A 156 11.46 -30.72 -4.45
C GLU A 156 12.05 -30.21 -3.12
N TYR A 157 11.74 -28.97 -2.70
CA TYR A 157 12.17 -28.42 -1.42
C TYR A 157 11.14 -28.58 -0.28
N GLU A 158 9.95 -29.11 -0.56
CA GLU A 158 8.91 -29.36 0.45
C GLU A 158 8.96 -30.78 1.04
N ASP A 159 9.75 -31.68 0.45
CA ASP A 159 10.05 -33.05 0.93
C ASP A 159 11.41 -33.12 1.67
#